data_AF-A0A7S0JH49-F1
#
_entry.id   AF-A0A7S0JH49-F1
#
_cell.length_a   1.000
_cell.length_b   1.000
_cell.length_c   1.000
_cell.angle_alpha   90.00
_cell.angle_beta   90.00
_cell.angle_gamma   90.00
#
_symmetry.space_group_name_H-M   'P 1'
#
loop_
_entity.id
_entity.type
_entity.pdbx_description
1 polymer ?
#
loop_
_entity_poly.entity_id
_entity_poly.type
_entity_poly.pdbx_seq_one_letter_code
_entity_poly.pdbx_strand_id
1 'polypeptide(L)'
;MASKRRADLESTVHRCNGRHAGPCALALMLSTAFGLGALCSRLTISHSAVPASKNGAESQFELRGPPDKTELGNSGWTLLHTLAANFADVPSLREQRAVEVFMRALGELYPCKLCAAHLRAYMAANAVAADSRERLSLWMCEAHNDVNRRNGKETFFCDLGVLDHRWKDCGCNGKNSTH
;
A
#
# COMPACT_ATOMS: atom_id res chain seq x y z
N MET A 1 25.89 14.52 54.75
CA MET A 1 25.98 13.05 54.63
C MET A 1 25.02 12.64 53.53
N ALA A 2 25.48 12.58 52.27
CA ALA A 2 25.91 11.36 51.55
C ALA A 2 24.72 10.44 51.18
N SER A 3 24.56 9.82 50.01
CA SER A 3 25.21 9.82 48.69
C SER A 3 24.55 8.66 47.88
N LYS A 4 24.26 8.87 46.58
CA LYS A 4 24.12 7.87 45.46
C LYS A 4 23.01 6.79 45.59
N ARG A 5 22.33 6.34 44.52
CA ARG A 5 22.73 5.90 43.14
C ARG A 5 21.47 6.06 42.23
N ARG A 6 21.45 6.68 41.05
CA ARG A 6 21.87 6.28 39.67
C ARG A 6 21.60 4.82 39.25
N ALA A 7 21.12 4.68 38.00
CA ALA A 7 21.02 3.50 37.12
C ALA A 7 19.67 2.72 37.23
N ASP A 8 18.85 2.44 36.19
CA ASP A 8 19.06 2.42 34.73
C ASP A 8 17.76 2.62 33.92
N LEU A 9 17.94 3.22 32.74
CA LEU A 9 16.99 3.35 31.62
C LEU A 9 17.50 2.41 30.51
N GLU A 10 16.81 1.31 30.21
CA GLU A 10 17.03 0.46 29.03
C GLU A 10 15.65 0.07 28.48
N SER A 11 15.12 0.64 27.39
CA SER A 11 15.48 0.41 25.98
C SER A 11 15.54 -1.06 25.58
N THR A 12 14.39 -1.74 25.53
CA THR A 12 14.27 -3.03 24.83
C THR A 12 14.09 -2.79 23.32
N VAL A 13 15.22 -2.61 22.63
CA VAL A 13 15.31 -2.75 21.17
C VAL A 13 15.38 -4.25 20.86
N HIS A 14 14.39 -4.78 20.16
CA HIS A 14 14.45 -6.14 19.65
C HIS A 14 15.49 -6.25 18.53
N ARG A 15 16.37 -7.22 18.74
CA ARG A 15 17.58 -7.54 17.98
C ARG A 15 17.20 -8.24 16.67
N CYS A 16 17.34 -7.58 15.52
CA CYS A 16 17.38 -8.25 14.22
C CYS A 16 18.71 -9.00 14.10
N ASN A 17 18.64 -10.33 14.15
CA ASN A 17 19.80 -11.21 13.99
C ASN A 17 20.07 -11.40 12.49
N GLY A 18 21.18 -10.85 12.00
CA GLY A 18 21.59 -10.99 10.61
C GLY A 18 22.09 -12.39 10.27
N ARG A 19 21.65 -12.93 9.13
CA ARG A 19 22.33 -13.99 8.37
C ARG A 19 22.06 -13.80 6.88
N HIS A 20 23.15 -13.84 6.11
CA HIS A 20 23.28 -13.82 4.64
C HIS A 20 23.42 -12.44 3.96
N ALA A 21 24.63 -11.89 4.08
CA ALA A 21 25.22 -11.00 3.08
C ALA A 21 25.68 -11.83 1.87
N GLY A 22 25.14 -11.53 0.68
CA GLY A 22 25.64 -12.05 -0.60
C GLY A 22 26.73 -11.14 -1.17
N PRO A 23 27.75 -11.68 -1.86
CA PRO A 23 28.92 -10.91 -2.28
C PRO A 23 28.60 -9.97 -3.45
N CYS A 24 28.95 -8.70 -3.23
CA CYS A 24 29.13 -7.69 -4.26
C CYS A 24 30.40 -8.04 -5.06
N ALA A 25 30.24 -8.48 -6.31
CA ALA A 25 31.38 -8.73 -7.20
C ALA A 25 31.41 -7.67 -8.30
N LEU A 26 32.12 -6.58 -8.01
CA LEU A 26 32.61 -5.64 -9.00
C LEU A 26 34.00 -6.13 -9.43
N ALA A 27 34.14 -6.69 -10.63
CA ALA A 27 35.43 -7.07 -11.18
C ALA A 27 35.81 -6.13 -12.33
N LEU A 28 36.86 -5.34 -12.10
CA LEU A 28 37.53 -4.49 -13.09
C LEU A 28 38.40 -5.34 -14.05
N MET A 29 38.53 -4.80 -15.27
CA MET A 29 39.40 -5.23 -16.37
C MET A 29 40.90 -5.27 -16.01
N LEU A 30 41.66 -6.18 -16.63
CA LEU A 30 43.02 -5.93 -17.16
C LEU A 30 43.49 -7.08 -18.10
N SER A 31 44.03 -6.67 -19.24
CA SER A 31 44.53 -7.46 -20.38
C SER A 31 45.84 -8.22 -20.09
N THR A 32 46.10 -9.33 -20.79
CA THR A 32 47.17 -9.49 -21.82
C THR A 32 47.38 -10.98 -22.20
N ALA A 33 47.87 -11.18 -23.43
CA ALA A 33 47.87 -12.40 -24.21
C ALA A 33 49.09 -13.30 -24.02
N PHE A 34 48.92 -14.62 -24.16
CA PHE A 34 49.83 -15.67 -24.68
C PHE A 34 48.93 -16.91 -24.89
N GLY A 35 48.89 -17.68 -25.99
CA GLY A 35 49.93 -18.17 -26.87
C GLY A 35 49.86 -19.72 -26.87
N LEU A 36 49.52 -20.31 -28.03
CA LEU A 36 49.64 -21.74 -28.42
C LEU A 36 48.73 -22.82 -27.77
N GLY A 37 47.75 -23.26 -28.56
CA GLY A 37 47.64 -24.65 -29.05
C GLY A 37 47.44 -25.80 -28.06
N ALA A 38 46.24 -26.39 -28.04
CA ALA A 38 46.06 -27.83 -27.89
C ALA A 38 44.69 -28.29 -28.43
N LEU A 39 44.73 -29.46 -29.06
CA LEU A 39 43.70 -30.19 -29.81
C LEU A 39 42.27 -30.14 -29.24
N CYS A 40 41.32 -29.72 -30.08
CA CYS A 40 39.89 -29.97 -29.86
C CYS A 40 39.54 -31.38 -30.38
N SER A 41 39.75 -32.41 -29.55
CA SER A 41 39.19 -33.74 -29.84
C SER A 41 37.67 -33.68 -29.79
N ARG A 42 37.03 -33.95 -30.93
CA ARG A 42 35.57 -34.05 -31.07
C ARG A 42 35.05 -35.24 -30.26
N LEU A 43 34.60 -35.02 -29.03
CA LEU A 43 33.63 -35.92 -28.42
C LEU A 43 32.25 -35.56 -28.96
N THR A 44 31.70 -36.42 -29.81
CA THR A 44 30.28 -36.38 -30.18
C THR A 44 29.47 -36.88 -29.00
N ILE A 45 29.04 -35.98 -28.13
CA ILE A 45 28.00 -36.27 -27.15
C ILE A 45 26.68 -36.33 -27.92
N SER A 46 26.19 -37.54 -28.14
CA SER A 46 24.82 -37.79 -28.61
C SER A 46 23.84 -37.19 -27.60
N HIS A 47 23.36 -35.98 -27.86
CA HIS A 47 22.26 -35.40 -27.11
C HIS A 47 20.98 -36.09 -27.57
N SER A 48 20.56 -37.10 -26.82
CA SER A 48 19.18 -37.57 -26.89
C SER A 48 18.26 -36.37 -26.64
N ALA A 49 17.38 -36.07 -27.61
CA ALA A 49 16.39 -35.03 -27.47
C ALA A 49 15.51 -35.31 -26.24
N VAL A 50 15.60 -34.45 -25.22
CA VAL A 50 14.68 -34.47 -24.09
C VAL A 50 13.32 -34.01 -24.61
N PRO A 51 12.24 -34.79 -24.44
CA PRO A 51 10.92 -34.33 -24.84
C PRO A 51 10.53 -33.12 -23.98
N ALA A 52 10.10 -32.05 -24.65
CA ALA A 52 9.62 -30.84 -24.01
C ALA A 52 8.48 -31.20 -23.04
N SER A 53 8.74 -31.05 -21.75
CA SER A 53 7.72 -31.12 -20.71
C SER A 53 6.73 -29.98 -20.94
N LYS A 54 5.59 -30.29 -21.57
CA LYS A 54 4.39 -29.46 -21.50
C LYS A 54 3.89 -29.59 -20.07
N ASN A 55 4.32 -28.68 -19.21
CA ASN A 55 3.61 -28.15 -18.04
C ASN A 55 4.52 -27.12 -17.38
N GLY A 56 4.91 -26.11 -18.16
CA GLY A 56 5.38 -24.85 -17.59
C GLY A 56 4.15 -24.08 -17.14
N ALA A 57 3.90 -24.04 -15.83
CA ALA A 57 3.11 -22.98 -15.24
C ALA A 57 3.87 -21.68 -15.52
N GLU A 58 3.63 -21.08 -16.68
CA GLU A 58 4.05 -19.71 -16.96
C GLU A 58 3.42 -18.84 -15.88
N SER A 59 4.31 -18.23 -15.10
CA SER A 59 4.03 -17.21 -14.09
C SER A 59 2.94 -16.27 -14.58
N GLN A 60 1.75 -16.36 -13.98
CA GLN A 60 0.60 -15.49 -14.19
C GLN A 60 0.83 -14.08 -13.64
N PHE A 61 1.97 -13.47 -13.98
CA PHE A 61 2.14 -12.04 -13.90
C PHE A 61 1.86 -11.49 -15.30
N GLU A 62 0.59 -11.54 -15.71
CA GLU A 62 0.13 -10.62 -16.74
C GLU A 62 0.49 -9.21 -16.24
N LEU A 63 1.42 -8.56 -16.92
CA LEU A 63 1.76 -7.17 -16.66
C LEU A 63 0.52 -6.32 -16.97
N ARG A 64 -0.34 -6.13 -15.97
CA ARG A 64 -1.43 -5.15 -16.06
C ARG A 64 -0.81 -3.77 -16.22
N GLY A 65 -1.36 -2.99 -17.14
CA GLY A 65 -0.97 -1.59 -17.34
C GLY A 65 -1.25 -0.73 -16.09
N PRO A 66 -0.79 0.52 -16.06
CA PRO A 66 -1.10 1.44 -14.97
C PRO A 66 -2.61 1.62 -14.83
N PRO A 67 -3.12 1.86 -13.61
CA PRO A 67 -4.56 2.01 -13.38
C PRO A 67 -5.09 3.25 -14.08
N ASP A 68 -6.31 3.16 -14.59
CA ASP A 68 -7.03 4.34 -15.07
C ASP A 68 -7.58 5.17 -13.88
N LYS A 69 -8.19 6.32 -14.21
CA LYS A 69 -8.77 7.22 -13.19
C LYS A 69 -9.86 6.53 -12.34
N THR A 70 -10.63 5.61 -12.93
CA THR A 70 -11.73 4.91 -12.27
C THR A 70 -11.18 3.85 -11.32
N GLU A 71 -10.23 3.03 -11.76
CA GLU A 71 -9.57 2.03 -10.93
C GLU A 71 -8.84 2.67 -9.74
N LEU A 72 -8.08 3.74 -9.99
CA LEU A 72 -7.42 4.52 -8.94
C LEU A 72 -8.44 5.15 -7.98
N GLY A 73 -9.54 5.69 -8.51
CA GLY A 73 -10.63 6.27 -7.73
C GLY A 73 -11.30 5.24 -6.81
N ASN A 74 -11.71 4.10 -7.36
CA ASN A 74 -12.37 3.02 -6.64
C ASN A 74 -11.48 2.44 -5.53
N SER A 75 -10.18 2.26 -5.83
CA SER A 75 -9.20 1.78 -4.86
C SER A 75 -8.99 2.80 -3.73
N GLY A 76 -8.88 4.08 -4.08
CA GLY A 76 -8.77 5.17 -3.10
C GLY A 76 -10.00 5.25 -2.19
N TRP A 77 -11.20 5.20 -2.77
CA TRP A 77 -12.44 5.21 -1.98
C TRP A 77 -12.58 3.98 -1.08
N THR A 78 -12.13 2.80 -1.53
CA THR A 78 -12.11 1.60 -0.70
C THR A 78 -11.24 1.81 0.54
N LEU A 79 -10.02 2.31 0.37
CA LEU A 79 -9.13 2.63 1.50
C LEU A 79 -9.78 3.66 2.44
N LEU A 80 -10.32 4.74 1.89
CA LEU A 80 -10.86 5.85 2.66
C LEU A 80 -12.09 5.48 3.49
N HIS A 81 -13.04 4.76 2.89
CA HIS A 81 -14.23 4.31 3.60
C HIS A 81 -13.91 3.26 4.65
N THR A 82 -13.03 2.30 4.35
CA THR A 82 -12.60 1.31 5.34
C THR A 82 -11.82 1.94 6.49
N LEU A 83 -10.99 2.96 6.23
CA LEU A 83 -10.33 3.75 7.27
C LEU A 83 -11.36 4.43 8.17
N ALA A 84 -12.34 5.14 7.59
CA ALA A 84 -13.36 5.84 8.34
C ALA A 84 -14.24 4.88 9.17
N ALA A 85 -14.65 3.77 8.57
CA ALA A 85 -15.45 2.74 9.23
C ALA A 85 -14.70 2.10 10.41
N ASN A 86 -13.36 1.97 10.34
CA ASN A 86 -12.52 1.39 11.40
C ASN A 86 -11.87 2.43 12.32
N PHE A 87 -12.24 3.70 12.20
CA PHE A 87 -11.80 4.74 13.12
C PHE A 87 -12.37 4.51 14.53
N ALA A 88 -11.73 5.07 15.54
CA ALA A 88 -12.17 4.91 16.93
C ALA A 88 -13.48 5.69 17.18
N ASP A 89 -14.41 5.10 17.95
CA ASP A 89 -15.63 5.82 18.38
C ASP A 89 -15.26 7.01 19.29
N VAL A 90 -14.18 6.88 20.08
CA VAL A 90 -13.58 7.94 20.89
C VAL A 90 -12.09 8.08 20.53
N PRO A 91 -11.74 8.87 19.50
CA PRO A 91 -10.37 9.01 19.01
C PRO A 91 -9.52 9.93 19.89
N SER A 92 -8.26 9.56 20.10
CA SER A 92 -7.27 10.42 20.74
C SER A 92 -6.98 11.66 19.88
N LEU A 93 -6.54 12.77 20.49
CA LEU A 93 -6.15 13.97 19.74
C LEU A 93 -5.09 13.70 18.67
N ARG A 94 -4.25 12.68 18.88
CA ARG A 94 -3.27 12.23 17.89
C ARG A 94 -3.94 11.61 16.66
N GLU A 95 -4.92 10.74 16.85
CA GLU A 95 -5.67 10.11 15.76
C GLU A 95 -6.50 11.12 14.97
N GLN A 96 -7.16 12.06 15.66
CA GLN A 96 -7.90 13.15 15.03
C GLN A 96 -6.99 13.96 14.10
N ARG A 97 -5.84 14.42 14.62
CA ARG A 97 -4.85 15.15 13.82
C ARG A 97 -4.27 14.30 12.69
N ALA A 98 -4.05 13.01 12.93
CA ALA A 98 -3.49 12.11 11.93
C ALA A 98 -4.42 11.98 10.71
N VAL A 99 -5.71 11.77 10.91
CA VAL A 99 -6.66 11.66 9.78
C VAL A 99 -6.81 12.99 9.05
N GLU A 100 -6.83 14.11 9.76
CA GLU A 100 -6.85 15.43 9.12
C GLU A 100 -5.60 15.70 8.27
N VAL A 101 -4.41 15.39 8.78
CA VAL A 101 -3.15 15.50 8.02
C VAL A 101 -3.18 14.56 6.82
N PHE A 102 -3.65 13.33 7.00
CA PHE A 102 -3.77 12.35 5.92
C PHE A 102 -4.66 12.86 4.78
N MET A 103 -5.84 13.41 5.11
CA MET A 103 -6.74 13.98 4.09
C MET A 103 -6.15 15.21 3.38
N ARG A 104 -5.45 16.09 4.13
CA ARG A 104 -4.73 17.22 3.51
C ARG A 104 -3.63 16.75 2.56
N ALA A 105 -2.81 15.79 2.99
CA ALA A 105 -1.76 15.20 2.17
C ALA A 105 -2.33 14.52 0.92
N LEU A 106 -3.48 13.83 1.05
CA LEU A 106 -4.19 13.28 -0.10
C LEU A 106 -4.60 14.38 -1.08
N GLY A 107 -5.15 15.49 -0.60
CA GLY A 107 -5.50 16.66 -1.43
C GLY A 107 -4.32 17.33 -2.14
N GLU A 108 -3.09 17.14 -1.68
CA GLU A 108 -1.86 17.65 -2.31
C GLU A 108 -1.25 16.65 -3.29
N LEU A 109 -1.25 15.37 -2.92
CA LEU A 109 -0.48 14.32 -3.58
C LEU A 109 -1.30 13.46 -4.54
N TYR A 110 -2.64 13.55 -4.53
CA TYR A 110 -3.47 12.70 -5.38
C TYR A 110 -3.11 12.89 -6.88
N PRO A 111 -2.83 11.81 -7.63
CA PRO A 111 -2.25 11.91 -8.99
C PRO A 111 -3.10 12.72 -9.98
N CYS A 112 -4.42 12.62 -9.89
CA CYS A 112 -5.34 13.43 -10.68
C CYS A 112 -5.40 14.87 -10.11
N LYS A 113 -4.71 15.83 -10.75
CA LYS A 113 -4.63 17.23 -10.29
C LYS A 113 -5.97 17.93 -10.15
N LEU A 114 -6.91 17.67 -11.08
CA LEU A 114 -8.27 18.21 -10.98
C LEU A 114 -9.03 17.62 -9.79
N CYS A 115 -8.90 16.31 -9.57
CA CYS A 115 -9.52 15.61 -8.44
C CYS A 115 -8.96 16.12 -7.10
N ALA A 116 -7.65 16.29 -7.01
CA ALA A 116 -6.95 16.89 -5.87
C ALA A 116 -7.44 18.31 -5.57
N ALA A 117 -7.58 19.16 -6.60
CA ALA A 117 -8.10 20.52 -6.45
C ALA A 117 -9.55 20.53 -5.93
N HIS A 118 -10.41 19.66 -6.47
CA HIS A 118 -11.78 19.52 -5.98
C HIS A 118 -11.84 19.03 -4.52
N LEU A 119 -11.01 18.05 -4.14
CA LEU A 119 -10.95 17.58 -2.75
C LEU A 119 -10.52 18.70 -1.79
N ARG A 120 -9.50 19.49 -2.17
CA ARG A 120 -9.07 20.65 -1.36
C ARG A 120 -10.19 21.69 -1.21
N ALA A 121 -10.90 22.01 -2.29
CA ALA A 121 -12.04 22.92 -2.24
C ALA A 121 -13.18 22.38 -1.36
N TYR A 122 -13.48 21.08 -1.46
CA TYR A 122 -14.48 20.44 -0.61
C TYR A 122 -14.09 20.51 0.87
N MET A 123 -12.84 20.19 1.22
CA MET A 123 -12.34 20.26 2.60
C MET A 123 -12.31 21.68 3.16
N ALA A 124 -12.10 22.70 2.32
CA ALA A 124 -12.15 24.09 2.73
C ALA A 124 -13.57 24.52 3.14
N ALA A 125 -14.59 23.98 2.48
CA ALA A 125 -16.00 24.24 2.80
C ALA A 125 -16.54 23.29 3.89
N ASN A 126 -15.99 22.08 3.99
CA ASN A 126 -16.46 21.01 4.86
C ASN A 126 -15.27 20.42 5.62
N ALA A 127 -14.94 20.99 6.77
CA ALA A 127 -13.84 20.51 7.61
C ALA A 127 -14.01 19.01 7.92
N VAL A 128 -12.89 18.27 7.91
CA VAL A 128 -12.87 16.83 8.20
C VAL A 128 -13.42 16.60 9.62
N ALA A 129 -14.52 15.86 9.74
CA ALA A 129 -15.16 15.59 11.02
C ALA A 129 -14.49 14.40 11.72
N ALA A 130 -13.37 14.66 12.40
CA ALA A 130 -12.51 13.64 12.98
C ALA A 130 -12.80 13.32 14.46
N ASP A 131 -13.90 13.82 15.03
CA ASP A 131 -14.20 13.72 16.47
C ASP A 131 -14.83 12.38 16.89
N SER A 132 -15.37 11.61 15.94
CA SER A 132 -15.78 10.22 16.16
C SER A 132 -15.78 9.42 14.86
N ARG A 133 -15.80 8.10 14.99
CA ARG A 133 -15.98 7.16 13.86
C ARG A 133 -17.22 7.45 13.02
N GLU A 134 -18.34 7.68 13.69
CA GLU A 134 -19.61 7.98 13.02
C GLU A 134 -19.49 9.24 12.17
N ARG A 135 -18.97 10.32 12.78
CA ARG A 135 -18.85 11.61 12.09
C ARG A 135 -17.87 11.56 10.94
N LEU A 136 -16.76 10.83 11.09
CA LEU A 136 -15.80 10.63 10.02
C LEU A 136 -16.40 9.79 8.88
N SER A 137 -17.15 8.73 9.19
CA SER A 137 -17.81 7.87 8.21
C SER A 137 -18.86 8.63 7.39
N LEU A 138 -19.71 9.40 8.06
CA LEU A 138 -20.72 10.23 7.39
C LEU A 138 -20.08 11.33 6.55
N TRP A 139 -19.03 11.99 7.06
CA TRP A 139 -18.28 13.00 6.30
C TRP A 139 -17.64 12.39 5.04
N MET A 140 -17.07 11.19 5.15
CA MET A 140 -16.46 10.48 4.02
C MET A 140 -17.50 10.10 2.96
N CYS A 141 -18.69 9.67 3.39
CA CYS A 141 -19.82 9.40 2.51
C CYS A 141 -20.26 10.65 1.76
N GLU A 142 -20.42 11.79 2.44
CA GLU A 142 -20.82 13.03 1.80
C GLU A 142 -19.76 13.60 0.85
N ALA A 143 -18.48 13.44 1.19
CA ALA A 143 -17.37 13.78 0.31
C ALA A 143 -17.40 12.94 -0.99
N HIS A 144 -17.71 11.65 -0.87
CA HIS A 144 -17.87 10.77 -2.03
C HIS A 144 -19.12 11.15 -2.84
N ASN A 145 -20.23 11.50 -2.17
CA ASN A 145 -21.44 11.97 -2.83
C ASN A 145 -21.24 13.29 -3.58
N ASP A 146 -20.36 14.19 -3.11
CA ASP A 146 -19.98 15.38 -3.87
C ASP A 146 -19.33 15.01 -5.20
N VAL A 147 -18.44 14.01 -5.20
CA VAL A 147 -17.83 13.48 -6.41
C VAL A 147 -18.85 12.77 -7.31
N ASN A 148 -19.81 12.04 -6.73
CA ASN A 148 -20.89 11.42 -7.49
C ASN A 148 -21.73 12.46 -8.23
N ARG A 149 -22.18 13.52 -7.52
CA ARG A 149 -22.95 14.62 -8.13
C ARG A 149 -22.19 15.29 -9.27
N ARG A 150 -20.89 15.59 -9.09
CA ARG A 150 -20.03 16.18 -10.14
C ARG A 150 -19.92 15.29 -11.38
N ASN A 151 -20.01 13.98 -11.20
CA ASN A 151 -19.91 13.00 -12.29
C ASN A 151 -21.29 12.55 -12.80
N GLY A 152 -22.39 13.18 -12.37
CA GLY A 152 -23.75 12.79 -12.76
C GLY A 152 -24.17 11.40 -12.29
N LYS A 153 -23.57 10.90 -11.20
CA LYS A 153 -23.90 9.62 -10.58
C LYS A 153 -24.91 9.80 -9.45
N GLU A 154 -25.67 8.75 -9.17
CA GLU A 154 -26.56 8.69 -8.00
C GLU A 154 -25.76 8.86 -6.70
N THR A 155 -26.41 9.49 -5.71
CA THR A 155 -25.86 9.61 -4.37
C THR A 155 -26.11 8.33 -3.57
N PHE A 156 -25.13 7.94 -2.77
CA PHE A 156 -25.25 6.87 -1.80
C PHE A 156 -25.99 7.36 -0.55
N PHE A 157 -26.82 6.53 0.06
CA PHE A 157 -27.51 6.87 1.30
C PHE A 157 -26.55 6.80 2.49
N CYS A 158 -26.19 7.96 3.03
CA CYS A 158 -25.24 8.08 4.14
C CYS A 158 -25.92 7.79 5.49
N ASP A 159 -26.04 6.49 5.79
CA ASP A 159 -26.45 5.98 7.09
C ASP A 159 -25.33 5.11 7.68
N LEU A 160 -25.09 5.22 8.99
CA LEU A 160 -23.97 4.54 9.62
C LEU A 160 -24.09 3.01 9.50
N GLY A 161 -25.29 2.44 9.63
CA GLY A 161 -25.51 1.00 9.51
C GLY A 161 -25.27 0.50 8.07
N VAL A 162 -25.71 1.28 7.07
CA VAL A 162 -25.44 0.98 5.66
C VAL A 162 -23.95 1.07 5.33
N LEU A 163 -23.28 2.11 5.83
CA LEU A 163 -21.83 2.28 5.65
C LEU A 163 -21.05 1.15 6.35
N ASP A 164 -21.46 0.75 7.54
CA ASP A 164 -20.82 -0.34 8.27
C ASP A 164 -20.97 -1.67 7.52
N HIS A 165 -22.17 -1.96 7.00
CA HIS A 165 -22.40 -3.15 6.18
C HIS A 165 -21.46 -3.18 4.94
N ARG A 166 -21.22 -2.03 4.32
CA ARG A 166 -20.44 -1.95 3.08
C ARG A 166 -18.93 -1.90 3.30
N TRP A 167 -18.46 -1.31 4.41
CA TRP A 167 -17.05 -0.88 4.55
C TRP A 167 -16.36 -1.30 5.85
N LYS A 168 -17.10 -1.76 6.88
CA LYS A 168 -16.52 -2.04 8.19
C LYS A 168 -15.59 -3.25 8.17
N ASP A 169 -15.98 -4.32 7.51
CA ASP A 169 -15.15 -5.52 7.43
C ASP A 169 -13.94 -5.27 6.52
N CYS A 170 -12.75 -5.27 7.12
CA CYS A 170 -11.48 -5.14 6.40
C CYS A 170 -10.85 -6.49 6.04
N GLY A 171 -11.50 -7.62 6.35
CA GLY A 171 -10.95 -8.97 6.16
C GLY A 171 -9.77 -9.30 7.09
N CYS A 172 -9.39 -8.38 7.99
CA CYS A 172 -8.22 -8.52 8.85
C CYS A 172 -8.40 -9.53 10.00
N ASN A 173 -9.65 -9.94 10.27
CA ASN A 173 -10.01 -10.77 11.43
C ASN A 173 -9.90 -12.28 11.18
N GLY A 174 -9.33 -12.70 10.03
CA GLY A 174 -9.14 -14.12 9.69
C GLY A 174 -10.42 -14.93 9.49
N LYS A 175 -11.60 -14.29 9.55
CA LYS A 175 -12.85 -14.86 9.10
C LYS A 175 -12.92 -14.64 7.59
N ASN A 176 -13.07 -15.71 6.82
CA ASN A 176 -13.36 -15.58 5.38
C ASN A 176 -14.64 -14.76 5.24
N SER A 177 -14.47 -13.50 4.87
CA SER A 177 -15.56 -12.60 4.50
C SER A 177 -16.15 -13.15 3.19
N THR A 178 -17.19 -13.97 3.30
CA THR A 178 -18.03 -14.37 2.17
C THR A 178 -18.87 -13.17 1.79
N HIS A 179 -18.36 -12.39 0.84
CA HIS A 179 -19.12 -11.38 0.11
C HIS A 179 -19.53 -11.92 -1.25
#